data_AF-A0A512M8X8-F1
#
_entry.id   AF-A0A512M8X8-F1
#
_cell.length_a   1.000
_cell.length_b   1.000
_cell.length_c   1.000
_cell.angle_alpha   90.00
_cell.angle_beta   90.00
_cell.angle_gamma   90.00
#
_symmetry.space_group_name_H-M   'P 1'
#
loop_
_entity.id
_entity.type
_entity.pdbx_description
1 polymer ?
#
loop_
_entity_poly.entity_id
_entity_poly.type
_entity_poly.pdbx_seq_one_letter_code
_entity_poly.pdbx_strand_id
1 'polypeptide(L)' 'MSKRFKVTATGKVLRRKQGKRHILQNKSRKRKRNLGKVALVAEVDKKAILANLPFSHR' A
#
# COMPACT_ATOMS: atom_id res chain seq x y z
N MET A 1 4.00 11.36 -3.56
CA MET A 1 3.19 10.15 -3.80
C MET A 1 4.04 8.89 -4.08
N SER A 2 5.11 8.99 -4.90
CA SER A 2 5.93 7.84 -5.34
C SER A 2 6.56 6.99 -4.21
N LYS A 3 7.03 7.60 -3.11
CA LYS A 3 7.63 6.85 -1.99
C LYS A 3 6.66 5.91 -1.25
N ARG A 4 5.34 6.09 -1.41
CA ARG A 4 4.31 5.37 -0.65
C ARG A 4 3.60 4.29 -1.48
N PHE A 5 3.56 4.43 -2.80
CA PHE A 5 2.82 3.56 -3.70
C PHE A 5 3.74 3.04 -4.81
N LYS A 6 3.61 1.75 -5.12
CA LYS A 6 4.34 1.12 -6.23
C LYS A 6 3.33 0.63 -7.27
N VAL A 7 3.56 0.95 -8.54
CA VAL A 7 2.75 0.43 -9.65
C VAL A 7 3.41 -0.85 -10.17
N THR A 8 2.64 -1.91 -10.39
CA THR A 8 3.12 -3.13 -11.05
C THR A 8 3.08 -2.96 -12.57
N ALA A 9 3.78 -3.83 -13.30
CA ALA A 9 3.72 -3.84 -14.77
C ALA A 9 2.28 -3.99 -15.33
N THR A 10 1.41 -4.68 -14.60
CA THR A 10 -0.03 -4.83 -14.92
C THR A 10 -0.90 -3.65 -14.50
N GLY A 11 -0.31 -2.55 -14.04
CA GLY A 11 -1.06 -1.35 -13.64
C GLY A 11 -1.81 -1.46 -12.30
N LYS A 12 -1.45 -2.44 -11.44
CA LYS A 12 -2.00 -2.55 -10.09
C LYS A 12 -1.20 -1.66 -9.13
N VAL A 13 -1.88 -0.99 -8.21
CA VAL A 13 -1.24 -0.09 -7.23
C VAL A 13 -1.07 -0.81 -5.90
N LEU A 14 0.18 -0.96 -5.48
CA LEU A 14 0.58 -1.59 -4.23
C LEU A 14 0.79 -0.54 -3.13
N ARG A 15 0.42 -0.90 -1.90
CA ARG A 15 0.66 -0.13 -0.67
C ARG A 15 1.10 -1.02 0.48
N ARG A 16 1.78 -0.43 1.46
CA ARG A 16 2.02 -1.06 2.76
C ARG A 16 0.83 -0.82 3.69
N LYS A 17 0.49 -1.79 4.53
CA LYS A 17 -0.55 -1.64 5.55
C LYS A 17 -0.03 -0.79 6.72
N GLN A 18 -0.89 0.04 7.26
CA GLN A 18 -0.56 0.96 8.36
C GLN A 18 -0.60 0.24 9.72
N GLY A 19 -0.01 0.85 10.76
CA GLY A 19 -0.12 0.35 12.14
C GLY A 19 0.89 -0.71 12.57
N LYS A 20 1.98 -0.92 11.81
CA LYS A 20 3.09 -1.83 12.16
C LYS A 20 4.32 -1.13 12.77
N ARG A 21 4.24 0.16 13.11
CA ARG A 21 5.39 0.94 13.62
C ARG A 21 5.54 0.91 15.14
N HIS A 22 4.45 1.15 15.88
CA HIS A 22 4.46 1.24 17.36
C HIS A 22 3.29 0.48 17.98
N ILE A 23 3.33 0.28 19.30
CA ILE A 23 2.32 -0.46 20.10
C ILE A 23 2.13 -1.88 19.53
N LEU A 24 3.24 -2.58 19.27
CA LEU A 24 3.22 -3.94 18.71
C LEU A 24 3.01 -5.02 19.78
N GLN A 25 3.23 -4.68 21.05
CA GLN A 25 3.05 -5.55 22.20
C GLN A 25 1.57 -5.96 22.31
N ASN A 26 0.64 -5.01 22.22
CA ASN A 26 -0.81 -5.26 22.34
C ASN A 26 -1.45 -5.85 21.05
N LYS A 27 -0.67 -6.07 19.99
CA LYS A 27 -1.17 -6.62 18.72
C LYS A 27 -0.87 -8.12 18.66
N SER A 28 -1.90 -8.93 18.38
CA SER A 28 -1.75 -10.37 18.20
C SER A 28 -0.74 -10.71 17.09
N ARG A 29 -0.09 -11.89 17.20
CA ARG A 29 0.88 -12.37 16.19
C ARG A 29 0.25 -12.44 14.79
N LYS A 30 -1.01 -12.91 14.70
CA LYS A 30 -1.79 -12.94 13.44
C LYS A 30 -1.95 -11.54 12.83
N ARG A 31 -2.29 -10.53 13.64
CA ARG A 31 -2.42 -9.14 13.17
C ARG A 31 -1.08 -8.60 12.67
N LYS A 32 0.01 -8.78 13.44
CA LYS A 32 1.36 -8.32 13.04
C LYS A 32 1.83 -8.94 11.72
N ARG A 33 1.57 -10.23 11.51
CA ARG A 33 1.85 -10.92 10.24
C ARG A 33 1.04 -10.33 9.08
N ASN A 34 -0.25 -10.12 9.29
CA ASN A 34 -1.13 -9.56 8.26
C ASN A 34 -0.75 -8.13 7.86
N LEU A 35 -0.29 -7.31 8.82
CA LEU A 35 0.21 -5.95 8.58
C LEU A 35 1.57 -5.91 7.85
N GLY A 36 2.34 -7.00 7.90
CA GLY A 36 3.61 -7.11 7.17
C GLY A 36 3.43 -7.35 5.66
N LYS A 37 2.28 -7.88 5.24
CA LYS A 37 2.00 -8.17 3.84
C LYS A 37 1.64 -6.91 3.06
N VAL A 38 2.09 -6.86 1.81
CA VAL A 38 1.68 -5.83 0.85
C VAL A 38 0.19 -6.00 0.55
N ALA A 39 -0.50 -4.88 0.30
CA ALA A 39 -1.91 -4.86 -0.08
C ALA A 39 -2.11 -4.06 -1.36
N LEU A 40 -3.18 -4.38 -2.09
CA LEU A 40 -3.67 -3.51 -3.14
C LEU A 40 -4.38 -2.30 -2.55
N VAL A 41 -4.34 -1.21 -3.29
CA VAL A 41 -5.21 -0.06 -3.05
C VAL A 41 -6.63 -0.41 -3.52
N ALA A 42 -7.63 0.19 -2.88
CA ALA A 42 -9.02 0.06 -3.33
C ALA A 42 -9.18 0.68 -4.72
N GLU A 43 -10.13 0.17 -5.50
CA GLU A 43 -10.32 0.60 -6.89
C GLU A 43 -10.72 2.08 -6.99
N VAL A 44 -11.53 2.55 -6.04
CA VAL A 44 -12.00 3.95 -5.95
C VAL A 44 -10.85 4.96 -5.86
N ASP A 45 -9.77 4.62 -5.15
CA ASP A 45 -8.64 5.53 -4.93
C ASP A 45 -7.61 5.47 -6.08
N LYS A 46 -7.70 4.45 -6.94
CA LYS A 46 -6.69 4.17 -7.96
C LYS A 46 -6.51 5.34 -8.93
N LYS A 47 -7.63 5.92 -9.40
CA LYS A 47 -7.62 7.03 -10.38
C LYS A 47 -6.90 8.26 -9.82
N ALA A 48 -7.22 8.64 -8.58
CA ALA A 48 -6.59 9.77 -7.92
C ALA A 48 -5.09 9.57 -7.72
N ILE A 49 -4.66 8.36 -7.35
CA ILE A 49 -3.24 8.06 -7.13
C ILE A 49 -2.46 8.08 -8.45
N LEU A 50 -3.00 7.53 -9.53
CA LEU A 50 -2.33 7.52 -10.83
C LEU A 50 -2.21 8.92 -11.42
N ALA A 51 -3.24 9.77 -11.29
CA ALA A 51 -3.16 11.18 -11.69
C ALA A 51 -2.03 11.94 -10.98
N ASN A 52 -1.72 11.55 -9.73
CA ASN A 52 -0.63 12.14 -8.94
C ASN A 52 0.75 11.46 -9.16
N LEU A 53 0.85 10.51 -10.10
CA LEU A 53 2.07 9.78 -10.42
C LEU A 53 2.33 9.75 -11.94
N PRO A 54 2.58 10.91 -12.57
CA PRO A 54 2.61 11.07 -14.03
C PRO A 54 3.68 10.24 -14.76
N PHE A 55 4.74 9.82 -14.07
CA PHE A 55 5.86 9.06 -14.67
C PHE A 55 5.88 7.57 -14.27
N SER A 56 4.87 7.09 -13.53
CA SER A 56 4.92 5.75 -12.92
C SER A 56 4.23 4.65 -13.71
N HIS A 57 3.32 5.02 -14.61
CA HIS A 57 2.63 4.12 -15.53
C HIS A 57 2.71 4.78 -16.91
N ARG A 58 3.43 4.14 -17.82
CA ARG A 58 3.37 4.37 -19.26
C ARG A 58 3.36 3.01 -19.91
#